data_AF-A0A1I8D3C6-F1
#
_entry.id   AF-A0A1I8D3C6-F1
#
_cell.length_a   1.000
_cell.length_b   1.000
_cell.length_c   1.000
_cell.angle_alpha   90.00
_cell.angle_beta   90.00
_cell.angle_gamma   90.00
#
_symmetry.space_group_name_H-M   'P 1'
#
loop_
_entity.id
_entity.type
_entity.pdbx_description
1 polymer ?
#
loop_
_entity_poly.entity_id
_entity_poly.type
_entity_poly.pdbx_seq_one_letter_code
_entity_poly.pdbx_strand_id
1 'polypeptide(L)'
;MKLWFIFVLILHISCIFGKRELKLVHTILRHGERMPLANYPRDVVDESYWDLPYGALTENGIKQVYQQGSRLRKRYVDDFKFISPKYNEISALSTSVERCLLSAGSFLSGLFSQKKIDDEGWSLNWTPIPVKTDYFGSDKECGMELLKSLIFLLIMLLPYTELKRYHKYRSKRYHLTLSIRNHNISDVKFFRLVGVDNTADFNLPMGKIFTKDYEVSRKGYWTLFVEFPGDRYAKSPRKIISRDSHQHWLMEVYYFYESVGFSSWHKMK
;
A
#
# COMPACT_ATOMS: atom_id res chain seq x y z
N MET A 1 12.98 -41.14 -30.84
CA MET A 1 12.13 -39.96 -30.57
C MET A 1 11.10 -40.15 -29.45
N LYS A 2 10.40 -41.29 -29.32
CA LYS A 2 9.33 -41.47 -28.30
C LYS A 2 9.80 -41.52 -26.83
N LEU A 3 10.96 -42.10 -26.51
CA LEU A 3 11.48 -42.17 -25.13
C LEU A 3 11.90 -40.80 -24.56
N TRP A 4 12.42 -39.91 -25.40
CA TRP A 4 12.84 -38.56 -24.97
C TRP A 4 11.63 -37.71 -24.57
N PHE A 5 10.53 -37.80 -25.30
CA PHE A 5 9.27 -37.14 -24.93
C PHE A 5 8.70 -37.65 -23.60
N ILE A 6 8.77 -38.97 -23.34
CA ILE A 6 8.32 -39.55 -22.06
C ILE A 6 9.20 -39.08 -20.91
N PHE A 7 10.52 -39.02 -21.11
CA PHE A 7 11.46 -38.53 -20.10
C PHE A 7 11.24 -37.03 -19.79
N VAL A 8 11.05 -36.21 -20.82
CA VAL A 8 10.73 -34.78 -20.67
C VAL A 8 9.36 -34.59 -19.99
N LEU A 9 8.38 -35.43 -20.31
CA LEU A 9 7.06 -35.42 -19.66
C LEU A 9 7.14 -35.84 -18.18
N ILE A 10 7.94 -36.85 -17.83
CA ILE A 10 8.18 -37.28 -16.45
C ILE A 10 8.92 -36.19 -15.65
N LEU A 11 9.91 -35.51 -16.25
CA LEU A 11 10.60 -34.36 -15.65
C LEU A 11 9.64 -33.18 -15.43
N HIS A 12 8.73 -32.91 -16.37
CA HIS A 12 7.70 -31.88 -16.17
C HIS A 12 6.71 -32.24 -15.06
N ILE A 13 6.23 -33.48 -15.03
CA ILE A 13 5.30 -33.96 -13.98
C ILE A 13 5.97 -33.88 -12.60
N SER A 14 7.22 -34.32 -12.45
CA SER A 14 7.95 -34.24 -11.18
C SER A 14 8.20 -32.79 -10.72
N CYS A 15 8.42 -31.85 -11.64
CA CYS A 15 8.48 -30.41 -11.34
C CYS A 15 7.12 -29.83 -10.86
N ILE A 16 6.00 -30.36 -11.36
CA ILE A 16 4.64 -29.94 -10.97
C ILE A 16 4.29 -30.44 -9.55
N PHE A 17 4.68 -31.67 -9.22
CA PHE A 17 4.41 -32.32 -7.92
C PHE A 17 5.45 -32.03 -6.83
N GLY A 18 6.57 -31.38 -7.18
CA GLY A 18 7.60 -30.98 -6.21
C GLY A 18 7.07 -29.98 -5.17
N LYS A 19 7.34 -30.24 -3.89
CA LYS A 19 7.10 -29.27 -2.82
C LYS A 19 7.92 -28.01 -3.09
N ARG A 20 7.26 -26.86 -3.16
CA ARG A 20 7.93 -25.57 -3.35
C ARG A 20 8.43 -25.08 -1.99
N GLU A 21 9.71 -24.77 -1.94
CA GLU A 21 10.36 -24.25 -0.75
C GLU A 21 10.84 -22.82 -1.02
N LEU A 22 10.57 -21.91 -0.09
CA LEU A 22 11.09 -20.54 -0.16
C LEU A 22 12.56 -20.55 0.24
N LYS A 23 13.45 -20.12 -0.66
CA LYS A 23 14.90 -20.09 -0.42
C LYS A 23 15.45 -18.68 -0.19
N LEU A 24 14.87 -17.66 -0.83
CA LEU A 24 15.38 -16.29 -0.79
C LEU A 24 14.27 -15.28 -1.12
N VAL A 25 14.34 -14.09 -0.53
CA VAL A 25 13.41 -12.97 -0.79
C VAL A 25 14.22 -11.72 -1.06
N HIS A 26 13.97 -11.09 -2.21
CA HIS A 26 14.44 -9.74 -2.52
C HIS A 26 13.25 -8.78 -2.46
N THR A 27 13.39 -7.67 -1.73
CA THR A 27 12.35 -6.64 -1.64
C THR A 27 12.93 -5.32 -2.11
N ILE A 28 12.29 -4.72 -3.13
CA ILE A 28 12.64 -3.39 -3.64
C ILE A 28 11.47 -2.46 -3.30
N LEU A 29 11.77 -1.34 -2.65
CA LEU A 29 10.78 -0.42 -2.12
C LEU A 29 11.07 0.99 -2.62
N ARG A 30 10.00 1.72 -2.94
CA ARG A 30 10.08 3.17 -3.03
C ARG A 30 9.96 3.77 -1.63
N HIS A 31 10.59 4.91 -1.42
CA HIS A 31 10.37 5.75 -0.23
C HIS A 31 8.87 6.04 -0.01
N GLY A 32 8.50 6.36 1.22
CA GLY A 32 7.13 6.75 1.56
C GLY A 32 6.73 8.11 0.98
N GLU A 33 5.51 8.55 1.28
CA GLU A 33 5.07 9.92 0.97
C GLU A 33 6.05 10.99 1.49
N ARG A 34 6.25 12.03 0.69
CA ARG A 34 7.23 13.09 0.92
C ARG A 34 6.70 14.45 0.46
N MET A 35 7.34 15.52 0.92
CA MET A 35 7.14 16.88 0.41
C MET A 35 7.57 16.97 -1.07
N PRO A 36 7.04 17.96 -1.84
CA PRO A 36 7.49 18.26 -3.20
C PRO A 36 9.02 18.46 -3.25
N LEU A 37 9.65 18.24 -4.42
CA LEU A 37 11.10 18.53 -4.56
C LEU A 37 11.36 19.98 -4.95
N ALA A 38 10.38 20.59 -5.61
CA ALA A 38 10.41 21.95 -6.12
C ALA A 38 9.00 22.33 -6.53
N ASN A 39 8.78 23.63 -6.68
CA ASN A 39 7.57 24.19 -7.26
C ASN A 39 7.67 24.30 -8.77
N TYR A 40 6.53 24.43 -9.43
CA TYR A 40 6.48 24.89 -10.81
C TYR A 40 6.57 26.44 -10.85
N PRO A 41 7.00 27.06 -11.96
CA PRO A 41 7.36 28.49 -11.98
C PRO A 41 6.27 29.51 -11.61
N ARG A 42 5.00 29.11 -11.56
CA ARG A 42 3.86 29.98 -11.21
C ARG A 42 3.09 29.47 -9.99
N ASP A 43 3.76 28.69 -9.15
CA ASP A 43 3.13 28.23 -7.91
C ASP A 43 2.95 29.40 -6.96
N VAL A 44 1.76 29.48 -6.36
CA VAL A 44 1.40 30.55 -5.41
C VAL A 44 2.02 30.28 -4.04
N VAL A 45 2.39 29.03 -3.80
CA VAL A 45 2.86 28.50 -2.51
C VAL A 45 4.35 28.25 -2.59
N ASP A 46 5.14 28.75 -1.65
CA ASP A 46 6.58 28.52 -1.55
C ASP A 46 6.93 27.42 -0.53
N GLU A 47 8.22 27.18 -0.29
CA GLU A 47 8.67 26.11 0.62
C GLU A 47 8.22 26.35 2.07
N SER A 48 8.07 27.62 2.47
CA SER A 48 7.71 28.00 3.83
C SER A 48 6.29 27.61 4.23
N TYR A 49 5.45 27.30 3.25
CA TYR A 49 4.10 26.77 3.50
C TYR A 49 4.10 25.35 4.07
N TRP A 50 5.16 24.57 3.83
CA TRP A 50 5.24 23.18 4.27
C TRP A 50 5.92 23.08 5.63
N ASP A 51 5.38 22.24 6.51
CA ASP A 51 5.97 21.99 7.84
C ASP A 51 7.34 21.28 7.80
N LEU A 52 7.71 20.73 6.64
CA LEU A 52 8.96 20.03 6.41
C LEU A 52 9.59 20.55 5.11
N PRO A 53 10.93 20.53 5.00
CA PRO A 53 11.61 20.99 3.80
C PRO A 53 11.28 20.12 2.58
N TYR A 54 11.58 20.66 1.40
CA TYR A 54 11.39 19.94 0.15
C TYR A 54 12.09 18.60 0.12
N GLY A 55 11.39 17.61 -0.42
CA GLY A 55 11.86 16.24 -0.52
C GLY A 55 11.90 15.46 0.79
N ALA A 56 11.60 16.09 1.93
CA ALA A 56 11.55 15.41 3.24
C ALA A 56 10.41 14.39 3.30
N LEU A 57 10.66 13.29 4.00
CA LEU A 57 9.65 12.24 4.21
C LEU A 57 8.60 12.74 5.21
N THR A 58 7.31 12.60 4.87
CA THR A 58 6.23 13.03 5.77
C THR A 58 5.96 11.97 6.85
N GLU A 59 5.28 12.35 7.93
CA GLU A 59 4.84 11.41 8.96
C GLU A 59 3.93 10.31 8.36
N ASN A 60 3.09 10.67 7.39
CA ASN A 60 2.30 9.70 6.62
C ASN A 60 3.18 8.74 5.83
N GLY A 61 4.26 9.23 5.22
CA GLY A 61 5.24 8.40 4.53
C GLY A 61 5.92 7.39 5.47
N ILE A 62 6.32 7.83 6.66
CA ILE A 62 6.85 6.97 7.72
C ILE A 62 5.85 5.85 8.05
N LYS A 63 4.60 6.21 8.36
CA LYS A 63 3.52 5.25 8.68
C LYS A 63 3.28 4.24 7.55
N GLN A 64 3.26 4.70 6.30
CA GLN A 64 3.06 3.85 5.12
C GLN A 64 4.14 2.78 5.01
N VAL A 65 5.40 3.17 5.18
CA VAL A 65 6.54 2.27 5.01
C VAL A 65 6.69 1.32 6.22
N TYR A 66 6.44 1.81 7.44
CA TYR A 66 6.33 0.97 8.63
C TYR A 66 5.29 -0.14 8.45
N GLN A 67 4.08 0.21 8.00
CA GLN A 67 3.03 -0.78 7.76
C GLN A 67 3.40 -1.80 6.68
N GLN A 68 4.20 -1.41 5.68
CA GLN A 68 4.73 -2.38 4.70
C GLN A 68 5.67 -3.38 5.37
N GLY A 69 6.57 -2.91 6.24
CA GLY A 69 7.41 -3.75 7.07
C GLY A 69 6.61 -4.74 7.91
N SER A 70 5.59 -4.25 8.63
CA SER A 70 4.73 -5.11 9.47
C SER A 70 3.98 -6.17 8.66
N ARG A 71 3.58 -5.87 7.42
CA ARG A 71 2.97 -6.87 6.52
C ARG A 71 3.97 -7.96 6.12
N LEU A 72 5.22 -7.60 5.85
CA LEU A 72 6.26 -8.59 5.56
C LEU A 72 6.66 -9.39 6.79
N ARG A 73 6.60 -8.80 8.00
CA ARG A 73 6.75 -9.55 9.25
C ARG A 73 5.72 -10.65 9.34
N LYS A 74 4.44 -10.29 9.24
CA LYS A 74 3.34 -11.26 9.28
C LYS A 74 3.56 -12.39 8.28
N ARG A 75 3.93 -12.03 7.05
CA ARG A 75 4.17 -13.02 6.00
C ARG A 75 5.39 -13.89 6.30
N TYR A 76 6.58 -13.30 6.42
CA TYR A 76 7.85 -14.04 6.36
C TYR A 76 8.39 -14.46 7.72
N VAL A 77 8.03 -13.76 8.81
CA VAL A 77 8.44 -14.10 10.17
C VAL A 77 7.36 -14.97 10.83
N ASP A 78 6.10 -14.55 10.78
CA ASP A 78 5.03 -15.21 11.56
C ASP A 78 4.40 -16.40 10.81
N ASP A 79 3.94 -16.18 9.56
CA ASP A 79 3.21 -17.19 8.78
C ASP A 79 4.16 -18.24 8.15
N PHE A 80 5.18 -17.79 7.42
CA PHE A 80 6.14 -18.67 6.74
C PHE A 80 7.26 -19.15 7.66
N LYS A 81 7.53 -18.46 8.78
CA LYS A 81 8.69 -18.72 9.66
C LYS A 81 10.01 -18.85 8.90
N PHE A 82 10.13 -18.04 7.84
CA PHE A 82 11.28 -18.06 6.92
C PHE A 82 12.39 -17.13 7.41
N ILE A 83 12.05 -15.97 7.97
CA ILE A 83 13.01 -15.03 8.54
C ILE A 83 12.93 -15.13 10.05
N SER A 84 14.08 -15.25 10.71
CA SER A 84 14.16 -15.16 12.17
C SER A 84 13.51 -13.86 12.68
N PRO A 85 12.78 -13.90 13.82
CA PRO A 85 12.33 -12.67 14.44
C PRO A 85 13.47 -11.72 14.80
N LYS A 86 14.70 -12.22 14.99
CA LYS A 86 15.90 -11.43 15.30
C LYS A 86 16.61 -11.01 14.01
N TYR A 87 17.32 -9.88 14.06
CA TYR A 87 18.16 -9.43 12.96
C TYR A 87 19.45 -10.26 12.88
N ASN A 88 19.51 -11.22 11.94
CA ASN A 88 20.71 -12.03 11.67
C ASN A 88 20.84 -12.44 10.18
N GLU A 89 19.72 -12.54 9.46
CA GLU A 89 19.65 -13.14 8.11
C GLU A 89 19.31 -12.15 6.99
N ILE A 90 19.37 -10.84 7.26
CA ILE A 90 18.97 -9.82 6.29
C ILE A 90 20.08 -8.79 6.03
N SER A 91 20.10 -8.27 4.81
CA SER A 91 20.94 -7.13 4.42
C SER A 91 20.02 -6.03 3.90
N ALA A 92 20.17 -4.81 4.43
CA ALA A 92 19.41 -3.65 4.02
C ALA A 92 20.32 -2.65 3.30
N LEU A 93 19.89 -2.22 2.12
CA LEU A 93 20.60 -1.28 1.25
C LEU A 93 19.66 -0.11 0.92
N SER A 94 20.20 1.11 0.89
CA SER A 94 19.46 2.31 0.48
C SER A 94 20.38 3.27 -0.29
N THR A 95 19.77 4.12 -1.12
CA THR A 95 20.43 5.35 -1.58
C THR A 95 20.72 6.26 -0.39
N SER A 96 21.74 7.11 -0.50
CA SER A 96 22.16 8.07 0.55
C SER A 96 21.18 9.24 0.76
N VAL A 97 20.15 9.35 -0.08
CA VAL A 97 19.09 10.35 0.08
C VAL A 97 18.31 10.12 1.40
N GLU A 98 18.19 11.17 2.21
CA GLU A 98 17.61 11.15 3.56
C GLU A 98 16.23 10.46 3.63
N ARG A 99 15.29 10.84 2.76
CA ARG A 99 13.94 10.21 2.71
C ARG A 99 13.97 8.70 2.47
N CYS A 100 14.98 8.19 1.77
CA CYS A 100 15.14 6.76 1.52
C CYS A 100 15.69 6.06 2.75
N LEU A 101 16.65 6.67 3.45
CA LEU A 101 17.19 6.15 4.72
C LEU A 101 16.12 6.08 5.80
N LEU A 102 15.36 7.17 5.98
CA LEU A 102 14.24 7.21 6.92
C LEU A 102 13.16 6.18 6.57
N SER A 103 12.88 6.00 5.28
CA SER A 103 11.95 4.96 4.82
C SER A 103 12.49 3.56 5.13
N ALA A 104 13.75 3.27 4.84
CA ALA A 104 14.38 1.97 5.10
C ALA A 104 14.36 1.66 6.61
N GLY A 105 14.73 2.62 7.45
CA GLY A 105 14.64 2.50 8.90
C GLY A 105 13.21 2.21 9.36
N SER A 106 12.24 2.99 8.89
CA SER A 106 10.81 2.80 9.21
C SER A 106 10.29 1.43 8.80
N PHE A 107 10.68 0.94 7.61
CA PHE A 107 10.33 -0.38 7.11
C PHE A 107 10.86 -1.48 8.04
N LEU A 108 12.14 -1.40 8.39
CA LEU A 108 12.81 -2.37 9.24
C LEU A 108 12.23 -2.37 10.66
N SER A 109 11.86 -1.19 11.18
CA SER A 109 11.12 -1.06 12.44
C SER A 109 9.80 -1.83 12.41
N GLY A 110 9.08 -1.82 11.28
CA GLY A 110 7.87 -2.60 11.10
C GLY A 110 8.13 -4.11 10.96
N LEU A 111 9.19 -4.48 10.22
CA LEU A 111 9.56 -5.87 9.96
C LEU A 111 10.05 -6.59 11.23
N PHE A 112 10.83 -5.89 12.05
CA PHE A 112 11.45 -6.42 13.27
C PHE A 112 10.86 -5.80 14.54
N SER A 113 9.60 -5.33 14.48
CA SER A 113 8.91 -4.84 15.68
C SER A 113 8.77 -6.00 16.68
N GLN A 114 9.51 -5.90 17.78
CA GLN A 114 9.44 -6.80 18.91
C GLN A 114 9.24 -5.96 20.16
N LYS A 115 8.36 -6.40 21.06
CA LYS A 115 8.29 -5.84 22.40
C LYS A 115 9.45 -6.40 23.21
N LYS A 116 10.54 -5.65 23.32
CA LYS A 116 11.61 -5.94 24.27
C LYS A 116 11.30 -5.18 25.54
N ILE A 117 11.19 -5.91 26.64
CA ILE A 117 11.23 -5.36 27.99
C ILE A 117 12.58 -5.84 28.51
N ASP A 118 13.46 -4.93 28.88
CA ASP A 118 14.68 -5.32 29.58
C ASP A 118 14.41 -5.57 31.07
N ASP A 119 15.43 -6.08 31.76
CA ASP A 119 15.33 -6.42 33.19
C ASP A 119 15.11 -5.18 34.08
N GLU A 120 15.35 -3.97 33.54
CA GLU A 120 15.13 -2.67 34.20
C GLU A 120 13.74 -2.07 33.89
N GLY A 121 12.91 -2.77 33.11
CA GLY A 121 11.56 -2.34 32.75
C GLY A 121 11.51 -1.29 31.62
N TRP A 122 12.64 -0.96 31.00
CA TRP A 122 12.67 -0.17 29.79
C TRP A 122 12.11 -1.00 28.63
N SER A 123 11.19 -0.38 27.87
CA SER A 123 10.60 -1.04 26.72
C SER A 123 10.78 -0.22 25.46
N LEU A 124 11.44 -0.82 24.47
CA LEU A 124 11.62 -0.22 23.16
C LEU A 124 11.11 -1.21 22.12
N ASN A 125 10.03 -0.82 21.44
CA ASN A 125 9.42 -1.60 20.36
C ASN A 125 10.18 -1.43 19.03
N TRP A 126 11.48 -1.13 19.10
CA TRP A 126 12.36 -0.85 17.99
C TRP A 126 13.67 -1.63 18.15
N THR A 127 14.14 -2.21 17.05
CA THR A 127 15.46 -2.84 16.97
C THR A 127 16.30 -2.06 15.97
N PRO A 128 17.46 -1.53 16.37
CA PRO A 128 18.35 -0.85 15.43
C PRO A 128 18.89 -1.87 14.44
N ILE A 129 18.71 -1.58 13.16
CA ILE A 129 19.15 -2.44 12.05
C ILE A 129 20.00 -1.57 11.11
N PRO A 130 21.24 -1.98 10.81
CA PRO A 130 22.11 -1.19 9.94
C PRO A 130 21.56 -1.18 8.51
N VAL A 131 21.44 0.02 7.95
CA VAL A 131 21.14 0.26 6.54
C VAL A 131 22.42 0.74 5.88
N LYS A 132 22.93 -0.02 4.92
CA LYS A 132 24.15 0.37 4.20
C LYS A 132 23.78 1.36 3.09
N THR A 133 24.49 2.48 3.02
CA THR A 133 24.44 3.46 1.94
C THR A 133 25.48 3.16 0.87
N ASP A 134 25.42 3.87 -0.25
CA ASP A 134 26.50 3.97 -1.24
C ASP A 134 26.83 2.69 -2.03
N TYR A 135 26.07 1.60 -1.82
CA TYR A 135 26.23 0.33 -2.54
C TYR A 135 26.03 0.46 -4.06
N PHE A 136 25.31 1.49 -4.51
CA PHE A 136 24.98 1.71 -5.91
C PHE A 136 25.80 2.83 -6.58
N GLY A 137 26.85 3.35 -5.94
CA GLY A 137 27.62 4.50 -6.42
C GLY A 137 26.87 5.83 -6.25
N SER A 138 27.35 6.88 -6.91
CA SER A 138 26.68 8.20 -6.93
C SER A 138 25.23 8.08 -7.46
N ASP A 139 24.32 9.00 -7.09
CA ASP A 139 22.88 8.92 -7.43
C ASP A 139 22.57 8.66 -8.93
N LYS A 140 23.50 8.99 -9.84
CA LYS A 140 23.39 8.72 -11.29
C LYS A 140 23.72 7.26 -11.66
N GLU A 141 24.63 6.61 -10.93
CA GLU A 141 25.02 5.22 -11.11
C GLU A 141 23.96 4.26 -10.54
N CYS A 142 23.18 4.71 -9.55
CA CYS A 142 22.13 3.91 -8.94
C CYS A 142 21.03 3.46 -9.92
N GLY A 143 20.63 4.31 -10.85
CA GLY A 143 19.69 3.91 -11.91
C GLY A 143 20.24 2.78 -12.79
N MET A 144 21.55 2.80 -13.05
CA MET A 144 22.23 1.85 -13.93
C MET A 144 22.54 0.52 -13.22
N GLU A 145 22.95 0.55 -11.95
CA GLU A 145 23.19 -0.67 -11.17
C GLU A 145 21.89 -1.36 -10.77
N LEU A 146 20.80 -0.61 -10.52
CA LEU A 146 19.46 -1.18 -10.38
C LEU A 146 19.00 -1.84 -11.68
N LEU A 147 19.28 -1.22 -12.83
CA LEU A 147 18.99 -1.80 -14.14
C LEU A 147 19.80 -3.09 -14.35
N LYS A 148 21.08 -3.12 -14.00
CA LYS A 148 21.91 -4.34 -14.07
C LYS A 148 21.43 -5.42 -13.11
N SER A 149 21.01 -5.05 -11.89
CA SER A 149 20.42 -5.97 -10.91
C SER A 149 19.08 -6.54 -11.39
N LEU A 150 18.25 -5.69 -12.03
CA LEU A 150 16.98 -6.09 -12.66
C LEU A 150 17.21 -6.98 -13.87
N ILE A 151 18.21 -6.69 -14.71
CA ILE A 151 18.62 -7.52 -15.85
C ILE A 151 19.20 -8.85 -15.36
N PHE A 152 20.03 -8.86 -14.32
CA PHE A 152 20.56 -10.08 -13.73
C PHE A 152 19.43 -10.92 -13.12
N LEU A 153 18.49 -10.30 -12.40
CA LEU A 153 17.28 -10.97 -11.92
C LEU A 153 16.44 -11.51 -13.09
N LEU A 154 16.30 -10.76 -14.18
CA LEU A 154 15.60 -11.17 -15.39
C LEU A 154 16.28 -12.39 -16.02
N ILE A 155 17.61 -12.37 -16.16
CA ILE A 155 18.44 -13.45 -16.72
C ILE A 155 18.39 -14.70 -15.83
N MET A 156 18.43 -14.54 -14.51
CA MET A 156 18.28 -15.64 -13.54
C MET A 156 16.88 -16.27 -13.56
N LEU A 157 15.88 -15.56 -14.07
CA LEU A 157 14.52 -16.05 -14.25
C LEU A 157 14.28 -16.69 -15.64
N LEU A 158 15.17 -16.49 -16.62
CA LEU A 158 15.04 -17.05 -17.98
C LEU A 158 15.07 -18.59 -18.07
N PRO A 159 15.79 -19.37 -17.22
CA PRO A 159 15.74 -20.83 -17.27
C PRO A 159 14.57 -21.42 -16.46
N TYR A 160 13.84 -20.59 -15.70
CA TYR A 160 12.72 -21.03 -14.85
C TYR A 160 11.38 -20.66 -15.49
N THR A 161 11.19 -21.06 -16.76
CA THR A 161 9.91 -20.88 -17.48
C THR A 161 8.85 -21.89 -17.04
N GLU A 162 8.76 -22.14 -15.73
CA GLU A 162 7.45 -22.07 -15.11
C GLU A 162 7.24 -20.59 -14.79
N LEU A 163 6.80 -19.82 -15.80
CA LEU A 163 6.09 -18.57 -15.57
C LEU A 163 4.78 -18.94 -14.87
N LYS A 164 4.90 -19.43 -13.63
CA LYS A 164 3.84 -19.43 -12.64
C LYS A 164 3.42 -18.01 -12.65
N ARG A 165 2.27 -17.78 -13.29
CA ARG A 165 1.42 -16.61 -13.12
C ARG A 165 1.84 -16.04 -11.80
N TYR A 166 2.45 -14.85 -11.83
CA TYR A 166 2.67 -14.06 -10.62
C TYR A 166 1.51 -14.46 -9.71
N HIS A 167 1.77 -14.84 -8.47
CA HIS A 167 0.70 -14.67 -7.49
C HIS A 167 0.49 -13.15 -7.40
N LYS A 168 -0.05 -12.57 -8.49
CA LYS A 168 -0.76 -11.31 -8.66
C LYS A 168 -1.59 -11.35 -7.44
N TYR A 169 -1.15 -10.60 -6.44
CA TYR A 169 -1.61 -10.61 -5.06
C TYR A 169 -3.04 -11.14 -5.11
N ARG A 170 -3.22 -12.46 -4.90
CA ARG A 170 -4.44 -13.12 -5.42
C ARG A 170 -5.53 -12.29 -4.81
N SER A 171 -6.32 -11.62 -5.65
CA SER A 171 -7.38 -10.73 -5.26
C SER A 171 -8.34 -11.62 -4.49
N LYS A 172 -8.03 -11.90 -3.22
CA LYS A 172 -9.02 -12.31 -2.27
C LYS A 172 -9.88 -11.08 -2.23
N ARG A 173 -11.00 -11.20 -2.94
CA ARG A 173 -12.06 -10.23 -2.86
C ARG A 173 -12.31 -10.01 -1.38
N TYR A 174 -12.42 -8.75 -1.01
CA TYR A 174 -12.64 -8.39 0.39
C TYR A 174 -13.99 -7.72 0.49
N HIS A 175 -14.65 -7.99 1.60
CA HIS A 175 -15.90 -7.32 1.94
C HIS A 175 -15.56 -5.97 2.54
N LEU A 176 -16.23 -4.95 2.03
CA LEU A 176 -16.10 -3.57 2.45
C LEU A 176 -17.50 -3.03 2.68
N THR A 177 -17.78 -2.59 3.90
CA THR A 177 -19.03 -1.92 4.25
C THR A 177 -18.81 -0.42 4.19
N LEU A 178 -19.62 0.28 3.39
CA LEU A 178 -19.61 1.74 3.36
C LEU A 178 -20.96 2.27 3.79
N SER A 179 -20.92 3.17 4.77
CA SER A 179 -22.06 3.90 5.29
C SER A 179 -21.97 5.38 4.92
N ILE A 180 -23.09 5.97 4.55
CA ILE A 180 -23.20 7.38 4.19
C ILE A 180 -24.37 7.95 4.97
N ARG A 181 -24.13 8.99 5.75
CA ARG A 181 -25.15 9.68 6.55
C ARG A 181 -25.47 11.03 5.90
N ASN A 182 -26.74 11.25 5.57
CA ASN A 182 -27.23 12.54 5.12
C ASN A 182 -27.80 13.30 6.32
N HIS A 183 -27.21 14.45 6.67
CA HIS A 183 -27.70 15.26 7.78
C HIS A 183 -28.93 16.08 7.40
N ASN A 184 -28.84 16.88 6.33
CA ASN A 184 -29.80 17.96 6.05
C ASN A 184 -29.98 18.27 4.56
N ILE A 185 -29.64 17.36 3.64
CA ILE A 185 -29.79 17.59 2.19
C ILE A 185 -31.13 17.03 1.68
N SER A 186 -32.05 17.86 1.20
CA SER A 186 -33.33 17.45 0.56
C SER A 186 -33.24 17.33 -0.95
N ASP A 187 -32.62 18.30 -1.61
CA ASP A 187 -32.89 18.61 -3.02
C ASP A 187 -32.06 17.76 -3.99
N VAL A 188 -31.73 16.54 -3.58
CA VAL A 188 -30.85 15.63 -4.32
C VAL A 188 -31.68 14.75 -5.23
N LYS A 189 -31.24 14.61 -6.49
CA LYS A 189 -31.81 13.66 -7.45
C LYS A 189 -31.48 12.23 -7.03
N PHE A 190 -30.20 11.94 -6.77
CA PHE A 190 -29.71 10.72 -6.14
C PHE A 190 -28.26 10.90 -5.65
N PHE A 191 -27.82 9.98 -4.80
CA PHE A 191 -26.43 9.82 -4.40
C PHE A 191 -25.81 8.69 -5.22
N ARG A 192 -24.57 8.87 -5.68
CA ARG A 192 -23.81 7.87 -6.42
C ARG A 192 -22.48 7.60 -5.74
N LEU A 193 -22.31 6.39 -5.21
CA LEU A 193 -21.04 5.94 -4.68
C LEU A 193 -20.29 5.16 -5.76
N VAL A 194 -19.17 5.72 -6.22
CA VAL A 194 -18.29 5.09 -7.21
C VAL A 194 -17.06 4.54 -6.52
N GLY A 195 -16.83 3.25 -6.70
CA GLY A 195 -15.70 2.52 -6.17
C GLY A 195 -15.05 1.64 -7.22
N VAL A 196 -14.04 0.90 -6.79
CA VAL A 196 -13.35 -0.04 -7.68
C VAL A 196 -14.30 -1.15 -8.09
N ASP A 197 -14.58 -1.22 -9.40
CA ASP A 197 -15.45 -2.20 -10.04
C ASP A 197 -16.89 -2.21 -9.45
N ASN A 198 -17.27 -1.14 -8.73
CA ASN A 198 -18.55 -1.03 -8.03
C ASN A 198 -19.13 0.37 -8.23
N THR A 199 -20.43 0.46 -8.50
CA THR A 199 -21.18 1.72 -8.51
C THR A 199 -22.54 1.47 -7.86
N ALA A 200 -22.96 2.38 -6.99
CA ALA A 200 -24.26 2.29 -6.34
C ALA A 200 -24.93 3.65 -6.38
N ASP A 201 -26.07 3.70 -7.06
CA ASP A 201 -26.96 4.84 -7.07
C ASP A 201 -28.09 4.58 -6.07
N PHE A 202 -28.36 5.53 -5.18
CA PHE A 202 -29.36 5.38 -4.14
C PHE A 202 -29.96 6.73 -3.72
N ASN A 203 -31.19 6.68 -3.22
CA ASN A 203 -31.86 7.83 -2.64
C ASN A 203 -31.66 7.79 -1.12
N LEU A 204 -31.24 8.92 -0.54
CA LEU A 204 -30.98 9.03 0.88
C LEU A 204 -31.69 10.26 1.46
N PRO A 205 -32.85 10.09 2.11
CA PRO A 205 -33.56 11.19 2.78
C PRO A 205 -32.72 11.83 3.89
N MET A 206 -33.08 13.06 4.27
CA MET A 206 -32.45 13.74 5.41
C MET A 206 -32.55 12.92 6.70
N GLY A 207 -31.50 12.96 7.51
CA GLY A 207 -31.41 12.28 8.80
C GLY A 207 -31.27 10.75 8.69
N LYS A 208 -31.16 10.19 7.48
CA LYS A 208 -31.02 8.75 7.26
C LYS A 208 -29.58 8.35 6.92
N ILE A 209 -29.32 7.06 7.08
CA ILE A 209 -28.02 6.43 6.78
C ILE A 209 -28.24 5.36 5.72
N PHE A 210 -27.47 5.43 4.65
CA PHE A 210 -27.32 4.35 3.69
C PHE A 210 -26.13 3.49 4.10
N THR A 211 -26.29 2.17 4.10
CA THR A 211 -25.18 1.23 4.34
C THR A 211 -25.25 0.13 3.30
N LYS A 212 -24.12 -0.19 2.68
CA LYS A 212 -24.02 -1.27 1.71
C LYS A 212 -22.69 -2.00 1.81
N ASP A 213 -22.76 -3.31 1.64
CA ASP A 213 -21.59 -4.18 1.54
C ASP A 213 -21.18 -4.35 0.08
N TYR A 214 -19.87 -4.25 -0.15
CA TYR A 214 -19.24 -4.36 -1.45
C TYR A 214 -18.23 -5.49 -1.44
N GLU A 215 -18.26 -6.31 -2.48
CA GLU A 215 -17.21 -7.28 -2.75
C GLU A 215 -16.19 -6.63 -3.70
N VAL A 216 -14.97 -6.38 -3.20
CA VAL A 216 -13.99 -5.56 -3.92
C VAL A 216 -12.79 -6.39 -4.34
N SER A 217 -12.43 -6.33 -5.62
CA SER A 217 -11.34 -7.15 -6.19
C SER A 217 -9.94 -6.62 -5.83
N ARG A 218 -9.77 -5.30 -5.78
CA ARG A 218 -8.43 -4.69 -5.67
C ARG A 218 -8.46 -3.40 -4.86
N LYS A 219 -7.26 -2.90 -4.56
CA LYS A 219 -7.08 -1.57 -3.97
C LYS A 219 -7.52 -0.51 -4.97
N GLY A 220 -8.20 0.53 -4.51
CA GLY A 220 -8.41 1.73 -5.30
C GLY A 220 -9.33 2.75 -4.63
N TYR A 221 -9.84 3.67 -5.44
CA TYR A 221 -10.50 4.88 -4.96
C TYR A 221 -12.01 4.69 -4.82
N TRP A 222 -12.55 5.29 -3.76
CA TRP A 222 -13.96 5.43 -3.48
C TRP A 222 -14.31 6.92 -3.41
N THR A 223 -15.40 7.29 -4.04
CA THR A 223 -15.85 8.69 -4.16
C THR A 223 -17.37 8.73 -4.17
N LEU A 224 -17.93 9.62 -3.35
CA LEU A 224 -19.35 9.90 -3.33
C LEU A 224 -19.64 11.12 -4.22
N PHE A 225 -20.67 10.98 -5.04
CA PHE A 225 -21.26 12.04 -5.84
C PHE A 225 -22.67 12.31 -5.32
N VAL A 226 -23.01 13.59 -5.24
CA VAL A 226 -24.34 14.07 -4.87
C VAL A 226 -24.86 14.84 -6.07
N GLU A 227 -25.86 14.30 -6.75
CA GLU A 227 -26.40 14.84 -8.01
C GLU A 227 -27.66 15.66 -7.72
N PHE A 228 -27.73 16.88 -8.22
CA PHE A 228 -28.86 17.80 -8.06
C PHE A 228 -29.63 17.95 -9.38
N PRO A 229 -30.89 18.44 -9.35
CA PRO A 229 -31.58 18.89 -10.55
C PRO A 229 -30.77 19.98 -11.30
N GLY A 230 -30.78 19.90 -12.63
CA GLY A 230 -30.08 20.86 -13.50
C GLY A 230 -28.58 20.59 -13.70
N ASP A 231 -28.17 19.31 -13.76
CA ASP A 231 -26.80 18.85 -14.07
C ASP A 231 -25.69 19.39 -13.15
N ARG A 232 -26.05 19.75 -11.91
CA ARG A 232 -25.09 20.13 -10.87
C ARG A 232 -24.77 18.94 -9.99
N TYR A 233 -23.49 18.74 -9.67
CA TYR A 233 -23.09 17.71 -8.71
C TYR A 233 -22.03 18.20 -7.73
N ALA A 234 -22.00 17.59 -6.55
CA ALA A 234 -20.91 17.74 -5.60
C ALA A 234 -20.16 16.42 -5.46
N LYS A 235 -18.85 16.49 -5.22
CA LYS A 235 -17.95 15.33 -5.19
C LYS A 235 -17.14 15.31 -3.91
N SER A 236 -17.14 14.16 -3.23
CA SER A 236 -16.35 13.98 -2.01
C SER A 236 -14.84 13.84 -2.30
N PRO A 237 -13.97 14.06 -1.30
CA PRO A 237 -12.58 13.64 -1.36
C PRO A 237 -12.47 12.14 -1.67
N ARG A 238 -11.46 11.77 -2.45
CA ARG A 238 -11.19 10.37 -2.82
C ARG A 238 -10.62 9.61 -1.61
N LYS A 239 -11.17 8.44 -1.31
CA LYS A 239 -10.60 7.52 -0.31
C LYS A 239 -10.01 6.30 -0.98
N ILE A 240 -8.73 6.05 -0.71
CA ILE A 240 -8.07 4.81 -1.13
C ILE A 240 -8.39 3.73 -0.10
N ILE A 241 -9.01 2.65 -0.54
CA ILE A 241 -9.33 1.48 0.28
C ILE A 241 -8.68 0.25 -0.35
N SER A 242 -8.09 -0.59 0.49
CA SER A 242 -7.50 -1.88 0.12
C SER A 242 -8.02 -2.97 1.05
N ARG A 243 -7.72 -4.23 0.71
CA ARG A 243 -8.01 -5.39 1.57
C ARG A 243 -7.51 -5.23 3.01
N ASP A 244 -6.37 -4.57 3.19
CA ASP A 244 -5.74 -4.40 4.51
C ASP A 244 -6.24 -3.13 5.22
N SER A 245 -7.18 -2.39 4.61
CA SER A 245 -7.83 -1.26 5.25
C SER A 245 -8.92 -1.75 6.21
N HIS A 246 -9.39 -0.85 7.07
CA HIS A 246 -10.54 -1.13 7.92
C HIS A 246 -11.76 -1.52 7.08
N GLN A 247 -12.61 -2.42 7.59
CA GLN A 247 -13.67 -3.05 6.79
C GLN A 247 -14.94 -2.19 6.70
N HIS A 248 -15.19 -1.30 7.68
CA HIS A 248 -16.42 -0.50 7.72
C HIS A 248 -16.12 1.00 7.88
N TRP A 249 -16.47 1.79 6.87
CA TRP A 249 -16.28 3.24 6.91
C TRP A 249 -17.59 4.00 6.84
N LEU A 250 -17.66 5.13 7.54
CA LEU A 250 -18.77 6.10 7.50
C LEU A 250 -18.29 7.43 6.93
N MET A 251 -19.06 8.00 6.02
CA MET A 251 -18.93 9.39 5.56
C MET A 251 -20.21 10.16 5.92
N GLU A 252 -20.05 11.38 6.39
CA GLU A 252 -21.16 12.29 6.67
C GLU A 252 -21.23 13.34 5.57
N VAL A 253 -22.45 13.63 5.12
CA VAL A 253 -22.74 14.62 4.08
C VAL A 253 -23.73 15.62 4.64
N TYR A 254 -23.42 16.90 4.46
CA TYR A 254 -24.20 18.00 4.99
C TYR A 254 -24.22 19.16 4.02
N TYR A 255 -25.27 19.97 4.05
CA TYR A 255 -25.40 21.23 3.33
C TYR A 255 -24.98 22.37 4.24
N PHE A 256 -24.03 23.20 3.80
CA PHE A 256 -23.47 24.32 4.57
C PHE A 256 -23.09 25.48 3.64
N TYR A 257 -23.56 26.69 3.96
CA TYR A 257 -23.34 27.91 3.17
C TYR A 257 -23.47 27.70 1.66
N GLU A 258 -24.64 27.24 1.21
CA GLU A 258 -24.96 27.03 -0.21
C GLU A 258 -24.13 25.96 -0.94
N SER A 259 -23.32 25.18 -0.21
CA SER A 259 -22.47 24.14 -0.76
C SER A 259 -22.64 22.81 -0.01
N VAL A 260 -22.31 21.71 -0.68
CA VAL A 260 -22.30 20.38 -0.05
C VAL A 260 -20.94 20.14 0.58
N GLY A 261 -20.94 19.94 1.89
CA GLY A 261 -19.79 19.50 2.67
C GLY A 261 -19.74 17.98 2.83
N PHE A 262 -18.52 17.45 2.91
CA PHE A 262 -18.24 16.03 3.14
C PHE A 262 -17.28 15.91 4.31
N SER A 263 -17.58 15.05 5.27
CA SER A 263 -16.63 14.69 6.32
C SER A 263 -15.52 13.78 5.77
N SER A 264 -14.45 13.64 6.55
CA SER A 264 -13.46 12.58 6.32
C SER A 264 -14.07 11.20 6.62
N TRP A 265 -13.60 10.16 5.95
CA TRP A 265 -14.07 8.79 6.23
C TRP A 265 -13.67 8.34 7.64
N HIS A 266 -14.67 8.10 8.49
CA HIS A 266 -14.52 7.60 9.85
C HIS A 266 -14.56 6.07 9.88
N LYS A 267 -13.79 5.45 10.78
CA LYS A 267 -13.82 3.99 10.99
C LYS A 267 -14.98 3.66 11.93
N MET A 268 -15.88 2.79 11.50
CA MET A 268 -16.96 2.27 12.34
C MET A 268 -16.51 0.99 13.04
N LYS A 269 -16.99 0.71 14.26
CA LYS A 269 -16.67 -0.54 14.95
C LYS A 269 -17.44 -1.70 14.36
#